data_AF-A0A643C4K4-F1
#
_entry.id   AF-A0A643C4K4-F1
#
_cell.length_a   1.000
_cell.length_b   1.000
_cell.length_c   1.000
_cell.angle_alpha   90.00
_cell.angle_beta   90.00
_cell.angle_gamma   90.00
#
_symmetry.space_group_name_H-M   'P 1'
#
loop_
_entity.id
_entity.type
_entity.pdbx_description
1 polymer ?
#
loop_
_entity_poly.entity_id
_entity_poly.type
_entity_poly.pdbx_seq_one_letter_code
_entity_poly.pdbx_strand_id
1 'polypeptide(L)'
;MLEVCSLKFEVCSLSSPFLLPVSHSWLSCSFEQHQETCRGDARFVCKADSCGKRLKSRDALRRHQENIHAGDPKKKLICSVCNKKCSSASSLQEHRKIHEIFDCQECMKKFISANQLKRHMITHSEKRPYNCEICNKSFKRLDQVGAHKVIHSEDKPYKCKLCGKGFAHRNVYKNHKKVKAY
;
A
#
# COMPACT_ATOMS: atom_id res chain seq x y z
N MET A 1 -20.66 2.64 -31.72
CA MET A 1 -22.05 2.70 -31.25
C MET A 1 -22.26 1.58 -30.26
N LEU A 2 -22.83 1.92 -29.12
CA LEU A 2 -23.26 1.00 -28.06
C LEU A 2 -24.30 0.02 -28.62
N GLU A 3 -24.38 -1.20 -28.09
CA GLU A 3 -25.58 -1.64 -27.35
C GLU A 3 -25.41 -3.03 -26.72
N VAL A 4 -26.13 -3.18 -25.60
CA VAL A 4 -26.17 -4.24 -24.59
C VAL A 4 -27.40 -5.11 -24.83
N CYS A 5 -27.31 -6.43 -24.57
CA CYS A 5 -28.41 -7.30 -24.12
C CYS A 5 -27.89 -8.74 -24.00
N SER A 6 -28.35 -9.63 -23.14
CA SER A 6 -29.15 -9.63 -21.90
C SER A 6 -29.13 -11.10 -21.46
N LEU A 7 -29.02 -11.35 -20.15
CA LEU A 7 -29.05 -12.68 -19.54
C LEU A 7 -30.33 -13.47 -19.86
N LYS A 8 -30.23 -14.81 -19.93
CA LYS A 8 -31.06 -15.74 -19.13
C LYS A 8 -30.56 -17.20 -19.20
N PHE A 9 -30.59 -17.83 -18.02
CA PHE A 9 -30.27 -19.23 -17.71
C PHE A 9 -31.39 -20.17 -18.17
N GLU A 10 -31.05 -21.41 -18.52
CA GLU A 10 -31.93 -22.57 -18.34
C GLU A 10 -31.13 -23.88 -18.13
N VAL A 11 -31.78 -24.85 -17.49
CA VAL A 11 -31.25 -25.89 -16.61
C VAL A 11 -31.14 -27.29 -17.25
N CYS A 12 -30.32 -28.15 -16.62
CA CYS A 12 -30.08 -29.57 -16.92
C CYS A 12 -31.34 -30.46 -16.94
N SER A 13 -31.36 -31.51 -17.79
CA SER A 13 -32.13 -32.75 -17.60
C SER A 13 -31.54 -33.93 -18.43
N LEU A 14 -31.67 -35.14 -17.88
CA LEU A 14 -30.99 -36.43 -18.17
C LEU A 14 -31.56 -37.25 -19.35
N SER A 15 -30.75 -38.11 -20.00
CA SER A 15 -31.05 -39.56 -20.28
C SER A 15 -30.09 -40.27 -21.30
N SER A 16 -29.27 -41.23 -20.81
CA SER A 16 -28.86 -42.59 -21.30
C SER A 16 -28.78 -42.99 -22.82
N PRO A 17 -28.23 -44.16 -23.23
CA PRO A 17 -26.83 -44.65 -23.22
C PRO A 17 -26.38 -45.25 -24.59
N PHE A 18 -25.15 -45.11 -25.08
CA PHE A 18 -24.56 -46.08 -26.04
C PHE A 18 -23.04 -45.94 -26.14
N LEU A 19 -22.34 -47.08 -26.10
CA LEU A 19 -20.89 -47.24 -26.22
C LEU A 19 -20.44 -47.07 -27.68
N LEU A 20 -19.32 -46.38 -27.92
CA LEU A 20 -18.05 -46.94 -28.44
C LEU A 20 -17.02 -45.82 -28.71
N PRO A 21 -15.71 -46.15 -28.74
CA PRO A 21 -14.62 -45.19 -28.54
C PRO A 21 -14.03 -44.73 -29.88
N VAL A 22 -13.68 -43.45 -29.99
CA VAL A 22 -12.79 -42.99 -31.06
C VAL A 22 -11.91 -41.83 -30.61
N SER A 23 -10.67 -41.94 -31.04
CA SER A 23 -9.48 -41.13 -30.77
C SER A 23 -9.60 -39.67 -31.21
N HIS A 24 -9.09 -38.80 -30.35
CA HIS A 24 -8.49 -37.48 -30.59
C HIS A 24 -9.18 -36.57 -31.64
N SER A 25 -9.84 -35.51 -31.16
CA SER A 25 -9.36 -34.11 -31.28
C SER A 25 -10.53 -33.11 -31.30
N TRP A 26 -10.32 -31.98 -30.61
CA TRP A 26 -11.12 -30.74 -30.54
C TRP A 26 -12.33 -30.67 -29.58
N LEU A 27 -12.21 -29.66 -28.69
CA LEU A 27 -13.26 -28.85 -28.06
C LEU A 27 -14.09 -29.47 -26.93
N SER A 28 -13.58 -29.37 -25.70
CA SER A 28 -14.44 -29.18 -24.53
C SER A 28 -13.63 -28.83 -23.28
N CYS A 29 -13.49 -27.53 -23.01
CA CYS A 29 -13.44 -27.02 -21.64
C CYS A 29 -13.99 -25.58 -21.71
N SER A 30 -15.31 -25.44 -21.87
CA SER A 30 -16.29 -25.32 -20.78
C SER A 30 -15.86 -24.30 -19.74
N PHE A 31 -16.45 -23.09 -19.83
CA PHE A 31 -16.98 -22.23 -18.76
C PHE A 31 -16.19 -21.96 -17.46
N GLU A 32 -15.38 -22.88 -16.95
CA GLU A 32 -14.55 -22.74 -15.74
C GLU A 32 -13.42 -21.71 -15.92
N GLN A 33 -12.97 -21.47 -17.14
CA GLN A 33 -11.85 -20.54 -17.39
C GLN A 33 -12.24 -19.06 -17.27
N HIS A 34 -13.53 -18.72 -17.21
CA HIS A 34 -13.99 -17.33 -17.04
C HIS A 34 -14.38 -16.99 -15.58
N GLN A 35 -14.65 -17.98 -14.72
CA GLN A 35 -15.00 -17.74 -13.31
C GLN A 35 -13.81 -17.42 -12.41
N GLU A 36 -12.57 -17.68 -12.84
CA GLU A 36 -11.35 -17.38 -12.08
C GLU A 36 -10.79 -15.96 -12.29
N THR A 37 -11.59 -15.01 -12.79
CA THR A 37 -11.09 -13.64 -13.05
C THR A 37 -11.78 -12.55 -12.23
N CYS A 38 -12.75 -12.90 -11.38
CA CYS A 38 -13.62 -11.91 -10.73
C CYS A 38 -13.94 -12.24 -9.27
N ARG A 39 -12.91 -12.41 -8.42
CA ARG A 39 -12.88 -11.99 -7.00
C ARG A 39 -11.55 -12.34 -6.36
N GLY A 40 -10.56 -11.47 -6.53
CA GLY A 40 -9.37 -11.43 -5.67
C GLY A 40 -8.26 -12.42 -6.02
N ASP A 41 -7.95 -12.59 -7.32
CA ASP A 41 -6.98 -13.57 -7.80
C ASP A 41 -5.55 -13.33 -7.31
N ALA A 42 -5.25 -14.04 -6.24
CA ALA A 42 -3.93 -14.45 -5.90
C ALA A 42 -3.37 -15.36 -7.00
N ARG A 43 -2.75 -14.72 -8.01
CA ARG A 43 -2.13 -15.34 -9.20
C ARG A 43 -0.92 -16.25 -8.89
N PHE A 44 -0.39 -16.23 -7.68
CA PHE A 44 0.85 -16.92 -7.33
C PHE A 44 0.60 -17.94 -6.22
N VAL A 45 0.60 -19.23 -6.57
CA VAL A 45 0.33 -20.32 -5.63
C VAL A 45 1.63 -20.97 -5.16
N CYS A 46 1.74 -21.22 -3.86
CA CYS A 46 2.84 -22.01 -3.32
C CYS A 46 2.67 -23.49 -3.68
N LYS A 47 3.66 -24.03 -4.41
CA LYS A 47 3.71 -25.42 -4.84
C LYS A 47 4.42 -26.36 -3.85
N ALA A 48 4.76 -25.89 -2.65
CA ALA A 48 5.36 -26.74 -1.63
C ALA A 48 4.32 -27.73 -1.10
N ASP A 49 4.77 -28.97 -0.84
CA ASP A 49 3.92 -30.05 -0.35
C ASP A 49 3.15 -29.60 0.91
N SER A 50 1.85 -29.86 0.94
CA SER A 50 0.91 -29.47 2.02
C SER A 50 0.70 -27.96 2.30
N CYS A 51 1.21 -27.02 1.47
CA CYS A 51 1.06 -25.58 1.74
C CYS A 51 -0.15 -24.89 1.09
N GLY A 52 -0.34 -25.04 -0.23
CA GLY A 52 -1.49 -24.51 -0.99
C GLY A 52 -1.73 -22.98 -0.95
N LYS A 53 -0.83 -22.18 -0.35
CA LYS A 53 -1.08 -20.76 -0.09
C LYS A 53 -1.10 -19.93 -1.38
N ARG A 54 -2.20 -19.19 -1.60
CA ARG A 54 -2.35 -18.26 -2.73
C ARG A 54 -1.90 -16.85 -2.34
N LEU A 55 -1.04 -16.24 -3.15
CA LEU A 55 -0.45 -14.91 -2.92
C LEU A 55 -0.67 -13.96 -4.11
N LYS A 56 -0.74 -12.66 -3.79
CA LYS A 56 -1.11 -11.58 -4.71
C LYS A 56 0.01 -11.06 -5.62
N SER A 57 1.27 -11.41 -5.35
CA SER A 57 2.42 -11.01 -6.18
C SER A 57 3.54 -12.05 -6.16
N ARG A 58 4.39 -12.04 -7.21
CA ARG A 58 5.56 -12.93 -7.32
C ARG A 58 6.54 -12.74 -6.16
N ASP A 59 6.78 -11.50 -5.73
CA ASP A 59 7.61 -11.19 -4.57
C ASP A 59 7.00 -11.66 -3.24
N ALA A 60 5.66 -11.69 -3.15
CA ALA A 60 5.00 -12.24 -1.98
C ALA A 60 5.16 -13.77 -1.94
N LEU A 61 5.04 -14.46 -3.09
CA LEU A 61 5.28 -15.90 -3.21
C LEU A 61 6.73 -16.28 -2.92
N ARG A 62 7.69 -15.57 -3.51
CA ARG A 62 9.12 -15.79 -3.26
C ARG A 62 9.45 -15.66 -1.77
N ARG A 63 9.00 -14.57 -1.12
CA ARG A 63 9.18 -14.37 0.32
C ARG A 63 8.48 -15.45 1.15
N HIS A 64 7.30 -15.92 0.75
CA HIS A 64 6.61 -16.99 1.46
C HIS A 64 7.39 -18.32 1.38
N GLN A 65 7.92 -18.68 0.21
CA GLN A 65 8.74 -19.88 0.04
C GLN A 65 10.04 -19.79 0.85
N GLU A 66 10.73 -18.65 0.78
CA GLU A 66 11.99 -18.41 1.51
C GLU A 66 11.82 -18.42 3.04
N ASN A 67 10.65 -18.06 3.58
CA ASN A 67 10.44 -17.96 5.04
C ASN A 67 9.73 -19.17 5.65
N ILE A 68 8.97 -19.94 4.88
CA ILE A 68 8.13 -21.05 5.39
C ILE A 68 8.68 -22.42 4.97
N HIS A 69 9.28 -22.54 3.78
CA HIS A 69 9.64 -23.84 3.17
C HIS A 69 11.15 -24.08 3.06
N ALA A 70 11.96 -23.02 3.08
CA ALA A 70 13.41 -23.19 3.14
C ALA A 70 13.82 -23.61 4.56
N GLY A 71 14.24 -24.87 4.72
CA GLY A 71 14.95 -25.32 5.91
C GLY A 71 16.19 -24.44 6.16
N ASP A 72 16.43 -24.16 7.45
CA ASP A 72 17.38 -23.18 8.01
C ASP A 72 18.64 -22.92 7.14
N PRO A 73 19.01 -21.64 6.96
CA PRO A 73 19.38 -20.83 8.11
C PRO A 73 18.40 -19.68 8.27
N LYS A 74 18.01 -19.42 9.51
CA LYS A 74 17.69 -18.09 10.01
C LYS A 74 18.69 -17.12 9.38
N LYS A 75 18.32 -16.53 8.24
CA LYS A 75 18.96 -15.35 7.71
C LYS A 75 18.66 -14.34 8.78
N LYS A 76 19.59 -14.23 9.74
CA LYS A 76 19.43 -13.43 10.96
C LYS A 76 18.84 -12.13 10.47
N LEU A 77 17.55 -11.91 10.76
CA LEU A 77 16.85 -10.70 10.36
C LEU A 77 17.33 -9.62 11.31
N ILE A 78 18.63 -9.41 11.33
CA ILE A 78 19.37 -8.72 12.34
C ILE A 78 20.26 -7.79 11.55
N CYS A 79 20.20 -6.51 11.89
CA CYS A 79 21.10 -5.55 11.30
C CYS A 79 22.53 -5.87 11.68
N SER A 80 23.42 -6.01 10.71
CA SER A 80 24.85 -6.22 10.97
C SER A 80 25.51 -5.02 11.66
N VAL A 81 24.93 -3.82 11.55
CA VAL A 81 25.50 -2.57 12.11
C VAL A 81 25.07 -2.35 13.56
N CYS A 82 23.78 -2.54 13.89
CA CYS A 82 23.26 -2.26 15.23
C CYS A 82 22.61 -3.45 15.93
N ASN A 83 22.74 -4.65 15.37
CA ASN A 83 22.21 -5.91 15.90
C ASN A 83 20.69 -5.94 16.16
N LYS A 84 19.95 -4.98 15.57
CA LYS A 84 18.49 -4.91 15.72
C LYS A 84 17.80 -6.06 14.99
N LYS A 85 17.00 -6.84 15.71
CA LYS A 85 16.10 -7.85 15.14
C LYS A 85 14.93 -7.17 14.40
N CYS A 86 14.65 -7.63 13.19
CA CYS A 86 13.62 -7.19 12.28
C CYS A 86 12.67 -8.37 11.99
N SER A 87 11.40 -8.07 11.75
CA SER A 87 10.35 -9.09 11.55
C SER A 87 10.29 -9.65 10.13
N SER A 88 10.90 -8.96 9.15
CA SER A 88 10.96 -9.42 7.76
C SER A 88 12.21 -8.91 7.04
N ALA A 89 12.60 -9.58 5.95
CA ALA A 89 13.73 -9.18 5.12
C ALA A 89 13.54 -7.77 4.50
N SER A 90 12.32 -7.42 4.09
CA SER A 90 11.98 -6.08 3.58
C SER A 90 12.14 -5.00 4.66
N SER A 91 11.72 -5.29 5.89
CA SER A 91 11.91 -4.38 7.03
C SER A 91 13.39 -4.20 7.38
N LEU A 92 14.20 -5.28 7.29
CA LEU A 92 15.65 -5.18 7.49
C LEU A 92 16.32 -4.34 6.39
N GLN A 93 15.91 -4.51 5.13
CA GLN A 93 16.42 -3.72 4.01
C GLN A 93 16.07 -2.22 4.16
N GLU A 94 14.85 -1.91 4.58
CA GLU A 94 14.46 -0.52 4.89
C GLU A 94 15.23 0.02 6.09
N HIS A 95 15.38 -0.78 7.14
CA HIS A 95 16.16 -0.43 8.33
C HIS A 95 17.63 -0.13 8.01
N ARG A 96 18.24 -0.83 7.03
CA ARG A 96 19.63 -0.56 6.61
C ARG A 96 19.83 0.87 6.11
N LYS A 97 18.81 1.49 5.50
CA LYS A 97 18.86 2.89 5.07
C LYS A 97 19.02 3.87 6.24
N ILE A 98 18.68 3.45 7.46
CA ILE A 98 18.93 4.25 8.67
C ILE A 98 20.41 4.33 8.98
N HIS A 99 21.24 3.39 8.50
CA HIS A 99 22.70 3.46 8.65
C HIS A 99 23.35 4.29 7.53
N GLU A 100 22.69 4.40 6.38
CA GLU A 100 23.03 5.37 5.32
C GLU A 100 22.42 6.74 5.67
N ILE A 101 22.93 7.32 6.77
CA ILE A 101 22.50 8.63 7.24
C ILE A 101 23.14 9.71 6.38
N PHE A 102 22.32 10.62 5.89
CA PHE A 102 22.71 11.85 5.25
C PHE A 102 22.59 13.00 6.25
N ASP A 103 23.64 13.77 6.43
CA ASP A 103 23.68 14.92 7.34
C ASP A 103 23.60 16.25 6.57
N CYS A 104 22.83 17.18 7.15
CA CYS A 104 22.78 18.55 6.67
C CYS A 104 24.01 19.31 7.17
N GLN A 105 24.85 19.81 6.27
CA GLN A 105 26.05 20.56 6.65
C GLN A 105 25.76 21.92 7.30
N GLU A 106 24.54 22.47 7.16
CA GLU A 106 24.18 23.77 7.75
C GLU A 106 23.66 23.67 9.20
N CYS A 107 23.04 22.56 9.58
CA CYS A 107 22.46 22.41 10.93
C CYS A 107 22.70 21.05 11.59
N MET A 108 23.53 20.20 10.98
CA MET A 108 23.92 18.86 11.45
C MET A 108 22.75 17.89 11.70
N LYS A 109 21.56 18.19 11.18
CA LYS A 109 20.41 17.28 11.24
C LYS A 109 20.64 16.06 10.36
N LYS A 110 20.23 14.90 10.88
CA LYS A 110 20.44 13.58 10.27
C LYS A 110 19.16 13.09 9.57
N PHE A 111 19.31 12.52 8.39
CA PHE A 111 18.23 12.02 7.54
C PHE A 111 18.54 10.63 7.03
N ILE A 112 17.54 9.75 6.98
CA ILE A 112 17.71 8.35 6.56
C ILE A 112 17.67 8.15 5.03
N SER A 113 17.55 9.24 4.27
CA SER A 113 17.55 9.17 2.80
C SER A 113 17.92 10.52 2.19
N ALA A 114 18.59 10.48 1.04
CA ALA A 114 18.96 11.68 0.28
C ALA A 114 17.75 12.55 -0.08
N ASN A 115 16.59 11.94 -0.40
CA ASN A 115 15.37 12.71 -0.72
C ASN A 115 14.82 13.48 0.50
N GLN A 116 14.96 12.93 1.71
CA GLN A 116 14.60 13.65 2.93
C GLN A 116 15.54 14.83 3.19
N LEU A 117 16.85 14.63 3.02
CA LEU A 117 17.84 15.71 3.12
C LEU A 117 17.57 16.80 2.08
N LYS A 118 17.39 16.45 0.80
CA LYS A 118 17.07 17.41 -0.28
C LYS A 118 15.83 18.25 0.04
N ARG A 119 14.76 17.62 0.53
CA ARG A 119 13.55 18.33 0.96
C ARG A 119 13.79 19.21 2.18
N HIS A 120 14.65 18.77 3.10
CA HIS A 120 15.04 19.57 4.25
C HIS A 120 15.87 20.79 3.85
N MET A 121 16.75 20.71 2.85
CA MET A 121 17.53 21.87 2.40
C MET A 121 16.65 23.05 1.97
N ILE A 122 15.41 22.81 1.55
CA ILE A 122 14.44 23.88 1.27
C ILE A 122 14.16 24.72 2.53
N THR A 123 14.24 24.16 3.74
CA THR A 123 14.02 24.92 4.97
C THR A 123 15.08 25.98 5.23
N HIS A 124 16.29 25.77 4.71
CA HIS A 124 17.39 26.74 4.76
C HIS A 124 17.26 27.84 3.71
N SER A 125 16.52 27.59 2.63
CA SER A 125 16.23 28.59 1.62
C SER A 125 15.03 29.46 2.01
N GLU A 126 15.11 30.77 1.79
CA GLU A 126 13.95 31.66 1.93
C GLU A 126 12.96 31.60 0.76
N LYS A 127 13.30 30.85 -0.31
CA LYS A 127 12.41 30.69 -1.46
C LYS A 127 11.12 29.96 -1.08
N ARG A 128 9.98 30.56 -1.43
CA ARG A 128 8.63 30.03 -1.25
C ARG A 128 7.89 30.02 -2.58
N PRO A 129 8.20 29.08 -3.48
CA PRO A 129 7.71 29.13 -4.87
C PRO A 129 6.23 28.78 -4.99
N TYR A 130 5.57 28.29 -3.94
CA TYR A 130 4.19 27.83 -3.99
C TYR A 130 3.27 28.81 -3.26
N ASN A 131 2.32 29.41 -3.97
CA ASN A 131 1.39 30.39 -3.41
C ASN A 131 -0.02 29.80 -3.25
N CYS A 132 -0.75 30.28 -2.25
CA CYS A 132 -2.17 30.03 -2.15
C CYS A 132 -2.94 31.01 -3.04
N GLU A 133 -3.76 30.51 -3.96
CA GLU A 133 -4.55 31.34 -4.89
C GLU A 133 -5.63 32.19 -4.19
N ILE A 134 -6.03 31.81 -2.97
CA ILE A 134 -7.11 32.50 -2.23
C ILE A 134 -6.60 33.70 -1.45
N CYS A 135 -5.42 33.58 -0.82
CA CYS A 135 -4.88 34.61 0.08
C CYS A 135 -3.43 35.03 -0.25
N ASN A 136 -2.89 34.58 -1.38
CA ASN A 136 -1.53 34.84 -1.85
C ASN A 136 -0.40 34.48 -0.88
N LYS A 137 -0.69 33.70 0.18
CA LYS A 137 0.33 33.27 1.13
C LYS A 137 1.29 32.27 0.49
N SER A 138 2.59 32.51 0.64
CA SER A 138 3.65 31.67 0.05
C SER A 138 4.16 30.57 0.99
N PHE A 139 4.47 29.42 0.41
CA PHE A 139 4.91 28.19 1.07
C PHE A 139 6.14 27.59 0.38
N LYS A 140 6.93 26.85 1.17
CA LYS A 140 8.15 26.18 0.68
C LYS A 140 7.85 24.91 -0.12
N ARG A 141 6.64 24.32 0.04
CA ARG A 141 6.24 23.05 -0.60
C ARG A 141 4.77 23.04 -1.03
N LEU A 142 4.46 22.30 -2.09
CA LEU A 142 3.10 22.17 -2.62
C LEU A 142 2.13 21.50 -1.64
N ASP A 143 2.55 20.46 -0.93
CA ASP A 143 1.69 19.78 0.06
C ASP A 143 1.32 20.69 1.24
N GLN A 144 2.16 21.68 1.55
CA GLN A 144 1.83 22.70 2.55
C GLN A 144 0.72 23.63 2.06
N VAL A 145 0.70 23.98 0.77
CA VAL A 145 -0.41 24.76 0.17
C VAL A 145 -1.69 23.95 0.23
N GLY A 146 -1.66 22.68 -0.18
CA GLY A 146 -2.83 21.78 -0.13
C GLY A 146 -3.41 21.66 1.28
N ALA A 147 -2.55 21.43 2.28
CA ALA A 147 -2.97 21.40 3.68
C ALA A 147 -3.50 22.77 4.15
N HIS A 148 -2.90 23.87 3.71
CA HIS A 148 -3.35 25.22 4.03
C HIS A 148 -4.72 25.54 3.45
N LYS A 149 -5.04 25.09 2.22
CA LYS A 149 -6.35 25.37 1.59
C LYS A 149 -7.54 24.93 2.45
N VAL A 150 -7.37 23.94 3.33
CA VAL A 150 -8.40 23.48 4.29
C VAL A 150 -8.86 24.59 5.24
N ILE A 151 -8.03 25.61 5.52
CA ILE A 151 -8.45 26.73 6.40
C ILE A 151 -9.48 27.65 5.73
N HIS A 152 -9.48 27.70 4.39
CA HIS A 152 -10.42 28.50 3.60
C HIS A 152 -11.72 27.74 3.34
N SER A 153 -11.76 26.44 3.67
CA SER A 153 -12.96 25.63 3.58
C SER A 153 -13.74 25.69 4.90
N GLU A 154 -15.07 25.75 4.79
CA GLU A 154 -15.96 25.56 5.93
C GLU A 154 -16.00 24.10 6.40
N ASP A 155 -15.69 23.15 5.51
CA ASP A 155 -15.65 21.74 5.87
C ASP A 155 -14.34 21.38 6.55
N LYS A 156 -14.41 21.32 7.88
CA LYS A 156 -13.27 20.99 8.74
C LYS A 156 -13.24 19.48 8.99
N PRO A 157 -12.19 18.77 8.54
CA PRO A 157 -12.15 17.30 8.59
C PRO A 157 -12.04 16.74 10.01
N TYR A 158 -11.57 17.53 10.98
CA TYR A 158 -11.39 17.09 12.36
C TYR A 158 -12.43 17.76 13.26
N LYS A 159 -13.51 17.06 13.61
CA LYS A 159 -14.59 17.58 14.47
C LYS A 159 -14.51 16.96 15.88
N CYS A 160 -14.68 17.80 16.90
CA CYS A 160 -14.81 17.35 18.28
C CYS A 160 -16.26 16.91 18.53
N LYS A 161 -16.47 15.66 18.95
CA LYS A 161 -17.80 15.13 19.23
C LYS A 161 -18.44 15.72 20.48
N LEU A 162 -17.64 16.22 21.43
CA LEU A 162 -18.13 16.74 22.70
C LEU A 162 -18.63 18.19 22.59
N CYS A 163 -17.87 19.05 21.90
CA CYS A 163 -18.23 20.48 21.76
C CYS A 163 -18.63 20.89 20.34
N GLY A 164 -18.71 19.94 19.39
CA GLY A 164 -19.04 20.22 17.98
C GLY A 164 -17.98 20.98 17.18
N LYS A 165 -16.93 21.52 17.82
CA LYS A 165 -15.95 22.39 17.17
C LYS A 165 -15.14 21.65 16.10
N GLY A 166 -15.12 22.21 14.89
CA GLY A 166 -14.29 21.75 13.77
C GLY A 166 -12.90 22.38 13.73
N PHE A 167 -11.91 21.61 13.29
CA PHE A 167 -10.51 22.03 13.15
C PHE A 167 -9.96 21.65 11.78
N ALA A 168 -9.21 22.56 11.16
CA ALA A 168 -8.58 22.34 9.85
C ALA A 168 -7.38 21.37 9.92
N HIS A 169 -6.72 21.26 11.07
CA HIS A 169 -5.50 20.47 11.22
C HIS A 169 -5.56 19.49 12.38
N ARG A 170 -5.04 18.27 12.14
CA ARG A 170 -5.03 17.15 13.10
C ARG A 170 -4.33 17.50 14.42
N ASN A 171 -3.21 18.23 14.37
CA ASN A 171 -2.43 18.54 15.56
C ASN A 171 -3.17 19.51 16.48
N VAL A 172 -3.86 20.51 15.91
CA VAL A 172 -4.70 21.44 16.67
C VAL A 172 -5.86 20.70 17.31
N TYR A 173 -6.52 19.82 16.56
CA TYR A 173 -7.57 18.94 17.10
C TYR A 173 -7.07 18.04 18.23
N LYS A 174 -5.91 17.40 18.06
CA LYS A 174 -5.30 16.55 19.10
C LYS A 174 -5.00 17.35 20.36
N ASN A 175 -4.44 18.55 20.24
CA ASN A 175 -4.16 19.41 21.38
C ASN A 175 -5.46 19.87 22.05
N HIS A 176 -6.47 20.26 21.28
CA HIS A 176 -7.80 20.56 21.81
C HIS A 176 -8.38 19.39 22.60
N LYS A 177 -8.33 18.16 22.06
CA LYS A 177 -8.79 16.98 22.78
C LYS A 177 -8.00 16.74 24.05
N LYS A 178 -6.68 16.90 24.03
CA LYS A 178 -5.83 16.66 25.22
C LYS A 178 -6.13 17.65 26.34
N VAL A 179 -6.32 18.92 26.01
CA VAL A 179 -6.56 19.99 26.99
C VAL A 179 -8.01 20.01 27.48
N LYS A 180 -8.97 19.66 26.61
CA LYS A 180 -10.41 19.57 26.94
C LYS A 180 -10.90 18.14 27.15
N ALA A 181 -10.01 17.23 27.54
CA ALA A 181 -10.39 15.87 27.95
C ALA A 181 -10.76 15.84 29.43
N TYR A 182 -11.73 16.64 29.84
CA TYR A 182 -12.54 16.49 31.07
C TYR A 182 -13.88 17.15 30.81
#